data_AF-A0A4W3I0B0-F1
#
_entry.id   AF-A0A4W3I0B0-F1
#
_cell.length_a   1.000
_cell.length_b   1.000
_cell.length_c   1.000
_cell.angle_alpha   90.00
_cell.angle_beta   90.00
_cell.angle_gamma   90.00
#
_symmetry.space_group_name_H-M   'P 1'
#
loop_
_entity.id
_entity.type
_entity.pdbx_description
1 polymer ?
#
loop_
_entity_poly.entity_id
_entity_poly.type
_entity_poly.pdbx_seq_one_letter_code
_entity_poly.pdbx_strand_id
1 'polypeptide(L)'
;MKGSSVKPSASGKQGNVLPLWGNEKTMNLNPLILTNILSSPYFKVQLYELKTYHEVVDEIYFKVTHIEPWEKGSRKTSGQTGMCGGVRGVGTGGIVSTAFCLLYKLFTLKLTRKQVMGLITHTDSPYIRGLGFMYIRYTQPPADLWDWYESFLDDEEVC
;
A
#
# COMPACT_ATOMS: atom_id res chain seq x y z
N MET A 1 8.96 11.52 30.79
CA MET A 1 8.62 11.31 29.38
C MET A 1 7.39 10.40 29.34
N LYS A 2 6.21 10.96 29.07
CA LYS A 2 4.94 10.23 29.12
C LYS A 2 4.79 9.45 27.82
N GLY A 3 4.79 8.12 27.91
CA GLY A 3 4.41 7.25 26.80
C GLY A 3 2.94 7.47 26.46
N SER A 4 2.66 7.85 25.23
CA SER A 4 1.31 8.00 24.70
C SER A 4 0.68 6.62 24.61
N SER A 5 -0.22 6.31 25.54
CA SER A 5 -1.08 5.14 25.48
C SER A 5 -2.09 5.33 24.35
N VAL A 6 -1.91 4.61 23.25
CA VAL A 6 -2.94 4.46 22.22
C VAL A 6 -4.16 3.84 22.89
N LYS A 7 -5.24 4.62 23.06
CA LYS A 7 -6.51 4.09 23.56
C LYS A 7 -7.15 3.23 22.47
N PRO A 8 -7.68 2.04 22.78
CA PRO A 8 -8.41 1.25 21.78
C PRO A 8 -9.67 2.02 21.38
N SER A 9 -9.81 2.35 20.10
CA SER A 9 -11.03 2.91 19.54
C SER A 9 -12.19 1.91 19.68
N ALA A 10 -13.36 2.45 19.97
CA ALA A 10 -14.57 1.70 20.30
C ALA A 10 -15.19 1.09 19.04
N SER A 11 -14.68 -0.06 18.59
CA SER A 11 -15.36 -0.90 17.60
C SER A 11 -15.40 -2.34 18.11
N GLY A 12 -16.63 -2.83 18.36
CA GLY A 12 -16.88 -4.10 19.04
C GLY A 12 -16.10 -5.26 18.42
N LYS A 13 -15.46 -6.09 19.26
CA LYS A 13 -14.60 -7.26 18.93
C LYS A 13 -14.59 -7.63 17.44
N GLN A 14 -13.85 -6.87 16.65
CA GLN A 14 -13.73 -7.13 15.23
C GLN A 14 -12.90 -8.40 15.04
N GLY A 15 -13.41 -9.34 14.23
CA GLY A 15 -12.70 -10.58 13.95
C GLY A 15 -11.32 -10.34 13.33
N ASN A 16 -10.43 -11.34 13.44
CA ASN A 16 -9.09 -11.25 12.84
C ASN A 16 -9.12 -11.33 11.30
N VAL A 17 -10.21 -11.86 10.73
CA VAL A 17 -10.44 -11.89 9.29
C VAL A 17 -10.88 -10.49 8.85
N LEU A 18 -10.22 -9.99 7.81
CA LEU A 18 -10.46 -8.67 7.27
C LEU A 18 -11.50 -8.74 6.13
N PRO A 19 -12.59 -7.95 6.16
CA PRO A 19 -13.49 -7.86 5.02
C PRO A 19 -12.75 -7.25 3.82
N LEU A 20 -13.13 -7.67 2.62
CA LEU A 20 -12.60 -7.13 1.37
C LEU A 20 -13.68 -6.34 0.64
N TRP A 21 -13.38 -5.09 0.33
CA TRP A 21 -14.21 -4.18 -0.44
C TRP A 21 -13.72 -4.06 -1.88
N GLY A 22 -14.64 -4.17 -2.83
CA GLY A 22 -14.35 -4.05 -4.26
C GLY A 22 -13.86 -5.35 -4.89
N ASN A 23 -12.87 -5.27 -5.78
CA ASN A 23 -12.51 -6.38 -6.66
C ASN A 23 -11.38 -7.25 -6.08
N GLU A 24 -11.71 -8.54 -5.87
CA GLU A 24 -10.80 -9.52 -5.26
C GLU A 24 -9.61 -9.94 -6.13
N LYS A 25 -9.63 -9.63 -7.43
CA LYS A 25 -8.55 -9.95 -8.36
C LYS A 25 -7.65 -8.75 -8.62
N THR A 26 -8.19 -7.54 -8.57
CA THR A 26 -7.45 -6.34 -8.97
C THR A 26 -7.04 -5.45 -7.81
N MET A 27 -7.52 -5.72 -6.58
CA MET A 27 -7.30 -4.86 -5.41
C MET A 27 -7.80 -3.42 -5.66
N ASN A 28 -8.74 -3.23 -6.59
CA ASN A 28 -9.21 -1.91 -7.05
C ASN A 28 -8.11 -1.02 -7.65
N LEU A 29 -7.00 -1.61 -8.10
CA LEU A 29 -5.92 -0.90 -8.79
C LEU A 29 -6.35 -0.50 -10.21
N ASN A 30 -5.75 0.58 -10.72
CA ASN A 30 -5.89 0.96 -12.12
C ASN A 30 -5.39 -0.22 -13.01
N PRO A 31 -6.13 -0.59 -14.07
CA PRO A 31 -5.74 -1.72 -14.94
C PRO A 31 -4.31 -1.62 -15.48
N LEU A 32 -3.84 -0.41 -15.85
CA LEU A 32 -2.49 -0.22 -16.37
C LEU A 32 -1.43 -0.53 -15.30
N ILE A 33 -1.66 -0.11 -14.05
CA ILE A 33 -0.77 -0.42 -12.93
C ILE A 33 -0.75 -1.92 -12.70
N LEU A 34 -1.92 -2.55 -12.61
CA LEU A 34 -2.02 -3.98 -12.39
C LEU A 34 -1.31 -4.78 -13.49
N THR A 35 -1.51 -4.42 -14.76
CA THR A 35 -0.80 -5.05 -15.88
C THR A 35 0.71 -4.92 -15.73
N ASN A 36 1.23 -3.77 -15.32
CA ASN A 36 2.67 -3.58 -15.11
C ASN A 36 3.20 -4.32 -13.87
N ILE A 37 2.43 -4.42 -12.78
CA ILE A 37 2.78 -5.27 -11.62
C ILE A 37 2.90 -6.72 -12.07
N LEU A 38 1.88 -7.24 -12.75
CA LEU A 38 1.85 -8.64 -13.18
C LEU A 38 2.88 -8.94 -14.28
N SER A 39 3.34 -7.95 -15.05
CA SER A 39 4.43 -8.13 -16.02
C SER A 39 5.82 -7.96 -15.41
N SER A 40 5.92 -7.31 -14.25
CA SER A 40 7.20 -6.99 -13.59
C SER A 40 8.00 -8.24 -13.24
N PRO A 41 9.28 -8.33 -13.66
CA PRO A 41 10.20 -9.39 -13.22
C PRO A 41 10.40 -9.39 -11.70
N TYR A 42 10.40 -8.21 -11.08
CA TYR A 42 10.50 -8.07 -9.63
C TYR A 42 9.34 -8.80 -8.93
N PHE A 43 8.11 -8.58 -9.40
CA PHE A 43 6.94 -9.26 -8.84
C PHE A 43 6.92 -10.77 -9.14
N LYS A 44 7.23 -11.16 -10.37
CA LYS A 44 7.14 -12.56 -10.82
C LYS A 44 8.21 -13.48 -10.27
N VAL A 45 9.41 -12.96 -10.05
CA VAL A 45 10.58 -13.77 -9.68
C VAL A 45 10.94 -13.51 -8.23
N GLN A 46 11.29 -12.27 -7.88
CA GLN A 46 11.82 -11.95 -6.55
C GLN A 46 10.72 -12.04 -5.49
N LEU A 47 9.60 -11.34 -5.69
CA LEU A 47 8.50 -11.37 -4.72
C LEU A 47 7.74 -12.70 -4.69
N TYR A 48 7.94 -13.59 -5.66
CA TYR A 48 7.36 -14.93 -5.62
C TYR A 48 7.98 -15.79 -4.51
N GLU A 49 9.27 -15.58 -4.22
CA GLU A 49 10.01 -16.32 -3.18
C GLU A 49 9.57 -15.93 -1.77
N LEU A 50 9.15 -14.67 -1.56
CA LEU A 50 8.67 -14.19 -0.26
C LEU A 50 7.28 -14.77 0.02
N LYS A 51 7.13 -15.58 1.06
CA LYS A 51 5.87 -16.31 1.35
C LYS A 51 5.19 -15.82 2.62
N THR A 52 5.91 -15.11 3.46
CA THR A 52 5.43 -14.67 4.76
C THR A 52 5.27 -13.16 4.81
N TYR A 53 4.40 -12.72 5.73
CA TYR A 53 4.21 -11.30 6.02
C TYR A 53 5.53 -10.62 6.41
N HIS A 54 6.33 -11.23 7.28
CA HIS A 54 7.58 -10.64 7.77
C HIS A 54 8.61 -10.45 6.67
N GLU A 55 8.79 -11.43 5.78
CA GLU A 55 9.68 -11.30 4.62
C GLU A 55 9.29 -10.12 3.72
N VAL A 56 7.98 -9.89 3.52
CA VAL A 56 7.51 -8.74 2.73
C VAL A 56 7.73 -7.42 3.47
N VAL A 57 7.56 -7.39 4.80
CA VAL A 57 7.88 -6.22 5.63
C VAL A 57 9.36 -5.86 5.55
N ASP A 58 10.25 -6.85 5.65
CA ASP A 58 11.69 -6.64 5.52
C ASP A 58 12.05 -6.10 4.13
N GLU A 59 11.46 -6.67 3.08
CA GLU A 59 11.68 -6.19 1.71
C GLU A 59 11.18 -4.74 1.53
N ILE A 60 10.07 -4.36 2.17
CA ILE A 60 9.62 -2.95 2.20
C ILE A 60 10.67 -2.07 2.88
N TYR A 61 11.17 -2.47 4.04
CA TYR A 61 12.18 -1.72 4.78
C TYR A 61 13.45 -1.48 3.95
N PHE A 62 13.94 -2.51 3.25
CA PHE A 62 15.20 -2.42 2.52
C PHE A 62 15.09 -1.78 1.13
N LYS A 63 13.95 -1.90 0.44
CA LYS A 63 13.85 -1.52 -0.98
C LYS A 63 12.98 -0.31 -1.26
N VAL A 64 12.03 0.03 -0.39
CA VAL A 64 11.07 1.11 -0.67
C VAL A 64 11.66 2.46 -0.26
N THR A 65 11.69 3.39 -1.23
CA THR A 65 12.19 4.77 -1.05
C THR A 65 11.18 5.83 -1.48
N HIS A 66 10.02 5.41 -2.02
CA HIS A 66 8.90 6.27 -2.40
C HIS A 66 7.64 5.41 -2.58
N ILE A 67 6.47 6.05 -2.53
CA ILE A 67 5.15 5.37 -2.59
C ILE A 67 4.40 5.74 -3.89
N GLU A 68 5.08 6.34 -4.88
CA GLU A 68 4.42 6.67 -6.15
C GLU A 68 4.19 5.41 -7.00
N PRO A 69 3.17 5.37 -7.87
CA PRO A 69 2.90 4.23 -8.74
C PRO A 69 4.01 3.90 -9.75
N TRP A 70 4.76 4.92 -10.16
CA TRP A 70 5.81 4.81 -11.16
C TRP A 70 7.16 5.12 -10.53
N GLU A 71 8.19 4.42 -10.97
CA GLU A 71 9.57 4.80 -10.63
C GLU A 71 9.86 6.22 -11.11
N LYS A 72 10.56 7.00 -10.27
CA LYS A 72 10.88 8.41 -10.55
C LYS A 72 11.63 8.51 -11.88
N GLY A 73 11.17 9.40 -12.77
CA GLY A 73 11.75 9.59 -14.10
C GLY A 73 11.43 8.51 -15.14
N SER A 74 10.72 7.43 -14.78
CA SER A 74 10.35 6.36 -15.73
C SER A 74 9.08 6.64 -16.53
N ARG A 75 8.36 7.72 -16.20
CA ARG A 75 7.08 8.07 -16.82
C ARG A 75 7.29 8.36 -18.30
N LYS A 76 6.58 7.65 -19.18
CA LYS A 76 6.69 7.84 -20.63
C LYS A 76 5.87 9.04 -21.08
N THR A 77 6.30 10.25 -20.70
CA THR A 77 5.62 11.52 -21.07
C THR A 77 5.81 11.89 -22.54
N SER A 78 6.67 11.18 -23.27
CA SER A 78 6.89 11.37 -24.70
C SER A 78 5.62 11.07 -25.49
N GLY A 79 4.95 12.12 -25.96
CA GLY A 79 3.78 12.03 -26.84
C GLY A 79 2.49 12.69 -26.35
N GLN A 80 2.46 13.25 -25.12
CA GLN A 80 1.34 14.08 -24.66
C GLN A 80 1.76 15.53 -24.44
N THR A 81 1.76 16.31 -25.52
CA THR A 81 1.86 17.76 -25.51
C THR A 81 0.45 18.35 -25.40
N GLY A 82 0.01 18.71 -24.19
CA GLY A 82 -1.28 19.38 -23.98
C GLY A 82 -1.61 19.59 -22.50
N MET A 83 -2.40 20.62 -22.20
CA MET A 83 -2.76 21.06 -20.83
C MET A 83 -3.43 19.97 -19.95
N CYS A 84 -3.87 18.85 -20.54
CA CYS A 84 -4.54 17.74 -19.84
C CYS A 84 -3.64 16.51 -19.63
N GLY A 85 -2.41 16.48 -20.17
CA GLY A 85 -1.54 15.30 -20.13
C GLY A 85 -0.88 15.02 -18.76
N GLY A 86 -0.88 16.02 -17.87
CA GLY A 86 -0.30 15.91 -16.52
C GLY A 86 -1.27 15.57 -15.40
N VAL A 87 -2.59 15.62 -15.64
CA VAL A 87 -3.60 15.68 -14.56
C VAL A 87 -4.13 14.33 -14.10
N ARG A 88 -3.56 13.22 -14.58
CA ARG A 88 -3.89 11.86 -14.11
C ARG A 88 -2.60 11.06 -14.02
N GLY A 89 -1.92 11.10 -12.87
CA GLY A 89 -0.59 10.53 -12.64
C GLY A 89 -0.39 9.03 -12.96
N VAL A 90 -1.44 8.34 -13.41
CA VAL A 90 -1.42 6.93 -13.84
C VAL A 90 -1.54 6.78 -15.37
N GLY A 91 -2.00 7.80 -16.11
CA GLY A 91 -2.34 7.67 -17.53
C GLY A 91 -1.15 7.52 -18.48
N THR A 92 0.06 7.83 -18.02
CA THR A 92 1.24 8.00 -18.89
C THR A 92 2.16 6.78 -18.91
N GLY A 93 1.86 5.73 -18.15
CA GLY A 93 2.71 4.54 -18.06
C GLY A 93 4.13 4.82 -17.54
N GLY A 94 4.87 3.76 -17.23
CA GLY A 94 6.23 3.85 -16.71
C GLY A 94 6.69 2.50 -16.18
N ILE A 95 7.88 2.46 -15.58
CA ILE A 95 8.29 1.29 -14.80
C ILE A 95 7.49 1.35 -13.51
N VAL A 96 6.75 0.27 -13.20
CA VAL A 96 5.98 0.20 -11.95
C VAL A 96 6.91 0.21 -10.76
N SER A 97 6.50 0.90 -9.70
CA SER A 97 7.34 1.03 -8.52
C SER A 97 7.43 -0.23 -7.68
N THR A 98 8.55 -0.35 -6.97
CA THR A 98 8.75 -1.37 -5.93
C THR A 98 7.62 -1.37 -4.91
N ALA A 99 7.18 -0.18 -4.48
CA ALA A 99 6.09 -0.01 -3.50
C ALA A 99 4.77 -0.62 -3.98
N PHE A 100 4.36 -0.36 -5.24
CA PHE A 100 3.11 -0.91 -5.76
C PHE A 100 3.18 -2.42 -6.03
N CYS A 101 4.36 -2.94 -6.40
CA CYS A 101 4.58 -4.39 -6.46
C CYS A 101 4.41 -5.05 -5.08
N LEU A 102 5.00 -4.47 -4.03
CA LEU A 102 4.90 -4.97 -2.65
C LEU A 102 3.49 -4.81 -2.07
N LEU A 103 2.80 -3.70 -2.37
CA LEU A 103 1.40 -3.49 -1.99
C LEU A 103 0.51 -4.61 -2.51
N TYR A 104 0.64 -4.95 -3.80
CA TYR A 104 -0.13 -6.03 -4.39
C TYR A 104 0.32 -7.40 -3.87
N LYS A 105 1.61 -7.59 -3.58
CA LYS A 105 2.10 -8.80 -2.92
C LYS A 105 1.45 -9.03 -1.56
N LEU A 106 1.39 -8.01 -0.71
CA LEU A 106 0.68 -8.05 0.58
C LEU A 106 -0.78 -8.47 0.39
N PHE A 107 -1.45 -7.95 -0.64
CA PHE A 107 -2.82 -8.34 -0.99
C PHE A 107 -2.95 -9.82 -1.35
N THR A 108 -2.03 -10.37 -2.15
CA THR A 108 -2.06 -11.81 -2.49
C THR A 108 -1.85 -12.73 -1.28
N LEU A 109 -1.22 -12.24 -0.21
CA LEU A 109 -1.05 -12.99 1.05
C LEU A 109 -2.31 -12.98 1.94
N LYS A 110 -3.34 -12.20 1.57
CA LYS A 110 -4.61 -12.06 2.31
C LYS A 110 -4.37 -11.72 3.79
N LEU A 111 -3.89 -10.50 4.03
CA LEU A 111 -3.55 -10.05 5.38
C LEU A 111 -4.73 -10.12 6.35
N THR A 112 -4.41 -10.48 7.59
CA THR A 112 -5.31 -10.39 8.73
C THR A 112 -5.35 -8.98 9.31
N ARG A 113 -6.39 -8.68 10.09
CA ARG A 113 -6.51 -7.40 10.81
C ARG A 113 -5.27 -7.09 11.66
N LYS A 114 -4.72 -8.09 12.35
CA LYS A 114 -3.50 -7.92 13.16
C LYS A 114 -2.27 -7.57 12.32
N GLN A 115 -2.12 -8.18 11.14
CA GLN A 115 -1.01 -7.86 10.24
C GLN A 115 -1.13 -6.46 9.67
N VAL A 116 -2.34 -6.04 9.27
CA VAL A 116 -2.57 -4.65 8.82
C VAL A 116 -2.29 -3.66 9.95
N MET A 117 -2.74 -3.95 11.17
CA MET A 117 -2.41 -3.14 12.34
C MET A 117 -0.89 -3.07 12.55
N GLY A 118 -0.19 -4.20 12.42
CA GLY A 118 1.26 -4.27 12.51
C GLY A 118 2.00 -3.45 11.44
N LEU A 119 1.42 -3.27 10.25
CA LEU A 119 1.98 -2.37 9.22
C LEU A 119 1.81 -0.90 9.61
N ILE A 120 0.61 -0.49 9.99
CA ILE A 120 0.31 0.93 10.25
C ILE A 120 0.88 1.46 11.58
N THR A 121 1.20 0.57 12.52
CA THR A 121 1.90 0.95 13.77
C THR A 121 3.41 0.70 13.72
N HIS A 122 3.98 0.40 12.54
CA HIS A 122 5.38 0.04 12.41
C HIS A 122 6.30 1.27 12.51
N THR A 123 7.20 1.32 13.49
CA THR A 123 8.07 2.49 13.74
C THR A 123 9.34 2.50 12.90
N ASP A 124 9.76 1.35 12.36
CA ASP A 124 11.08 1.25 11.73
C ASP A 124 11.17 1.96 10.37
N SER A 125 10.04 2.18 9.68
CA SER A 125 10.03 2.89 8.41
C SER A 125 8.66 3.53 8.11
N PRO A 126 8.64 4.82 7.71
CA PRO A 126 7.40 5.49 7.29
C PRO A 126 6.81 4.83 6.03
N TYR A 127 7.62 4.15 5.22
CA TYR A 127 7.13 3.46 4.02
C TYR A 127 6.33 2.20 4.34
N ILE A 128 6.66 1.50 5.44
CA ILE A 128 5.87 0.35 5.92
C ILE A 128 4.48 0.83 6.34
N ARG A 129 4.41 1.91 7.13
CA ARG A 129 3.14 2.53 7.53
C ARG A 129 2.34 3.05 6.35
N GLY A 130 3.00 3.79 5.45
CA GLY A 130 2.36 4.31 4.24
C GLY A 130 1.74 3.21 3.37
N LEU A 131 2.44 2.08 3.18
CA LEU A 131 1.88 0.92 2.48
C LEU A 131 0.73 0.25 3.25
N GLY A 132 0.79 0.21 4.58
CA GLY A 132 -0.32 -0.24 5.43
C GLY A 132 -1.58 0.60 5.22
N PHE A 133 -1.45 1.93 5.22
CA PHE A 133 -2.57 2.83 4.96
C PHE A 133 -3.10 2.72 3.54
N MET A 134 -2.21 2.58 2.54
CA MET A 134 -2.66 2.30 1.18
C MET A 134 -3.42 0.98 1.08
N TYR A 135 -2.95 -0.07 1.74
CA TYR A 135 -3.64 -1.36 1.77
C TYR A 135 -5.06 -1.18 2.30
N ILE A 136 -5.23 -0.45 3.41
CA ILE A 136 -6.54 -0.12 3.98
C ILE A 136 -7.38 0.64 2.97
N ARG A 137 -6.82 1.69 2.37
CA ARG A 137 -7.52 2.54 1.38
C ARG A 137 -8.06 1.74 0.19
N TYR A 138 -7.34 0.72 -0.27
CA TYR A 138 -7.71 -0.08 -1.43
C TYR A 138 -8.63 -1.26 -1.11
N THR A 139 -8.61 -1.76 0.12
CA THR A 139 -9.27 -3.04 0.45
C THR A 139 -10.40 -2.92 1.45
N GLN A 140 -10.48 -1.85 2.25
CA GLN A 140 -11.46 -1.74 3.33
C GLN A 140 -12.71 -0.96 2.91
N PRO A 141 -13.89 -1.29 3.48
CA PRO A 141 -15.12 -0.55 3.24
C PRO A 141 -14.96 0.95 3.56
N PRO A 142 -15.48 1.86 2.71
CA PRO A 142 -15.36 3.30 2.94
C PRO A 142 -15.88 3.78 4.30
N ALA A 143 -16.93 3.12 4.82
CA ALA A 143 -17.52 3.44 6.12
C ALA A 143 -16.58 3.18 7.30
N ASP A 144 -15.67 2.20 7.16
CA ASP A 144 -14.76 1.79 8.23
C ASP A 144 -13.43 2.56 8.19
N LEU A 145 -13.18 3.35 7.13
CA LEU A 145 -11.90 4.03 6.94
C LEU A 145 -11.58 4.98 8.10
N TRP A 146 -12.56 5.74 8.60
CA TRP A 146 -12.33 6.67 9.70
C TRP A 146 -11.72 5.98 10.92
N ASP A 147 -12.27 4.84 11.31
CA ASP A 147 -11.80 4.05 12.46
C ASP A 147 -10.34 3.59 12.33
N TRP A 148 -9.86 3.41 11.10
CA TRP A 148 -8.47 3.06 10.81
C TRP A 148 -7.52 4.26 10.88
N TYR A 149 -7.97 5.45 10.45
CA TYR A 149 -7.12 6.63 10.32
C TYR A 149 -7.13 7.54 11.55
N GLU A 150 -8.23 7.61 12.30
CA GLU A 150 -8.46 8.60 13.37
C GLU A 150 -7.28 8.72 14.35
N SER A 151 -6.72 7.59 14.78
CA SER A 151 -5.61 7.57 15.75
C SER A 151 -4.26 8.01 15.18
N PHE A 152 -4.15 8.19 13.87
CA PHE A 152 -2.92 8.51 13.15
C PHE A 152 -2.96 9.87 12.44
N LEU A 153 -4.07 10.61 12.55
CA LEU A 153 -4.19 11.94 11.92
C LEU A 153 -3.21 12.97 12.51
N ASP A 154 -2.86 12.82 13.78
CA ASP A 154 -1.90 13.68 14.49
C ASP A 154 -0.51 13.03 14.63
N ASP A 155 -0.22 11.97 13.87
CA ASP A 155 1.06 11.28 13.92
C ASP A 155 2.14 12.10 13.19
N GLU A 156 3.02 12.74 13.97
CA GLU A 156 4.15 13.55 13.47
C GLU A 156 5.10 12.74 12.58
N GLU A 157 5.10 11.43 12.72
CA GLU A 157 6.03 10.54 12.04
C GLU A 157 5.50 10.15 10.63
N VAL A 158 4.26 10.54 10.29
CA VAL A 158 3.64 10.38 8.95
C VAL A 158 3.75 11.65 8.09
N CYS A 159 4.09 12.80 8.70
CA CYS A 159 4.19 14.10 8.04
C CYS A 159 5.61 14.43 7.51
#